data_AF-A0A2A4PY14-F1
#
_entry.id   AF-A0A2A4PY14-F1
#
_cell.length_a   1.000
_cell.length_b   1.000
_cell.length_c   1.000
_cell.angle_alpha   90.00
_cell.angle_beta   90.00
_cell.angle_gamma   90.00
#
_symmetry.space_group_name_H-M   'P 1'
#
loop_
_entity.id
_entity.type
_entity.pdbx_description
1 polymer ?
#
loop_
_entity_poly.entity_id
_entity_poly.type
_entity_poly.pdbx_seq_one_letter_code
_entity_poly.pdbx_strand_id
1 'polypeptide(L)'
;MEIVTVNIDPNAPFRASETMADLRNVAESLYFPMKTAGFWDTRLDLHLCPEEERRQECPHRLANGDLDTAAYSLSLERNRHATLQLEFPHAQITLYLR
;
A
#
# COMPACT_ATOMS: atom_id res chain seq x y z
N MET A 1 11.93 -5.97 -4.51
CA MET A 1 10.45 -6.06 -4.48
C MET A 1 9.89 -6.05 -5.90
N GLU A 2 8.95 -6.96 -6.20
CA GLU A 2 8.20 -6.98 -7.46
C GLU A 2 7.02 -5.99 -7.41
N ILE A 3 6.65 -5.40 -8.55
CA ILE A 3 5.55 -4.42 -8.64
C ILE A 3 4.50 -4.92 -9.61
N VAL A 4 3.24 -4.91 -9.19
CA VAL A 4 2.07 -5.18 -10.04
C VAL A 4 1.08 -4.05 -9.92
N THR A 5 0.54 -3.59 -11.05
CA THR A 5 -0.52 -2.59 -11.11
C THR A 5 -1.84 -3.22 -11.54
N VAL A 6 -2.88 -3.07 -10.72
CA VAL A 6 -4.25 -3.53 -11.02
C VAL A 6 -5.07 -2.34 -11.50
N ASN A 7 -5.23 -2.25 -12.82
CA ASN A 7 -6.04 -1.20 -13.45
C ASN A 7 -7.51 -1.61 -13.50
N ILE A 8 -8.37 -0.78 -12.91
CA ILE A 8 -9.83 -0.89 -13.04
C ILE A 8 -10.33 0.34 -13.81
N ASP A 9 -11.12 0.11 -14.85
CA ASP A 9 -11.67 1.20 -15.67
C ASP A 9 -12.65 2.05 -14.84
N PRO A 10 -12.37 3.35 -14.64
CA PRO A 10 -13.24 4.24 -13.88
C PRO A 10 -14.56 4.55 -14.60
N ASN A 11 -14.66 4.30 -15.92
CA ASN A 11 -15.86 4.53 -16.72
C ASN A 11 -16.76 3.28 -16.82
N ALA A 12 -16.42 2.20 -16.11
CA ALA A 12 -17.25 1.01 -16.06
C ALA A 12 -18.65 1.34 -15.46
N PRO A 13 -19.72 0.63 -15.88
CA PRO A 13 -21.07 0.88 -15.37
C PRO A 13 -21.24 0.57 -13.88
N PHE A 14 -20.27 -0.12 -13.27
CA PHE A 14 -20.25 -0.46 -11.86
C PHE A 14 -19.05 0.19 -11.18
N ARG A 15 -19.30 0.81 -10.02
CA ARG A 15 -18.24 1.41 -9.21
C ARG A 15 -17.44 0.34 -8.49
N ALA A 16 -16.12 0.33 -8.72
CA ALA A 16 -15.20 -0.52 -7.99
C ALA A 16 -15.01 -0.05 -6.55
N SER A 17 -14.64 -0.97 -5.65
CA SER A 17 -14.28 -0.57 -4.29
C SER A 17 -12.99 0.25 -4.29
N GLU A 18 -13.00 1.32 -3.50
CA GLU A 18 -11.85 2.16 -3.16
C GLU A 18 -11.52 2.05 -1.67
N THR A 19 -12.09 1.05 -1.00
CA THR A 19 -11.91 0.82 0.43
C THR A 19 -10.71 -0.10 0.63
N MET A 20 -9.73 0.34 1.43
CA MET A 20 -8.54 -0.43 1.77
C MET A 20 -8.85 -1.85 2.26
N ALA A 21 -9.88 -2.03 3.10
CA ALA A 21 -10.27 -3.34 3.61
C ALA A 21 -10.71 -4.32 2.50
N ASP A 22 -11.48 -3.83 1.51
CA ASP A 22 -11.95 -4.65 0.39
C ASP A 22 -10.81 -4.98 -0.56
N LEU A 23 -9.99 -3.98 -0.91
CA LEU A 23 -8.83 -4.16 -1.79
C LEU A 23 -7.82 -5.11 -1.18
N ARG A 24 -7.63 -5.07 0.14
CA ARG A 24 -6.83 -6.04 0.87
C ARG A 24 -7.35 -7.46 0.69
N ASN A 25 -8.65 -7.67 0.85
CA ASN A 25 -9.25 -8.99 0.69
C ASN A 25 -9.06 -9.50 -0.75
N VAL A 26 -9.23 -8.63 -1.75
CA VAL A 26 -8.96 -8.96 -3.17
C VAL A 26 -7.50 -9.33 -3.38
N ALA A 27 -6.56 -8.52 -2.89
CA ALA A 27 -5.13 -8.74 -3.04
C ALA A 27 -4.67 -10.06 -2.40
N GLU A 28 -5.06 -10.33 -1.16
CA GLU A 28 -4.73 -11.59 -0.47
C GLU A 28 -5.42 -12.81 -1.10
N SER A 29 -6.56 -12.62 -1.79
CA SER A 29 -7.21 -13.68 -2.54
C SER A 29 -6.51 -13.96 -3.87
N LEU A 30 -6.08 -12.91 -4.59
CA LEU A 30 -5.37 -13.03 -5.87
C LEU A 30 -3.98 -13.65 -5.69
N TYR A 31 -3.28 -13.31 -4.61
CA TYR A 31 -1.90 -13.72 -4.35
C TYR A 31 -1.78 -14.68 -3.17
N PHE A 32 -2.80 -15.52 -2.91
CA PHE A 32 -2.73 -16.52 -1.85
C PHE A 32 -1.43 -17.37 -1.99
N PRO A 33 -0.67 -17.62 -0.90
CA PRO A 33 -0.98 -17.39 0.51
C PRO A 33 -0.46 -16.06 1.10
N MET A 34 -0.05 -15.09 0.28
CA MET A 34 0.58 -13.86 0.75
C MET A 34 -0.33 -13.03 1.65
N LYS A 35 0.29 -12.30 2.59
CA LYS A 35 -0.40 -11.47 3.60
C LYS A 35 0.04 -10.02 3.55
N THR A 36 -0.86 -9.14 3.93
CA THR A 36 -0.59 -7.70 3.98
C THR A 36 0.52 -7.39 4.96
N ALA A 37 1.60 -6.81 4.45
CA ALA A 37 2.74 -6.31 5.19
C ALA A 37 2.62 -4.80 5.45
N GLY A 38 1.94 -4.04 4.60
CA GLY A 38 1.77 -2.60 4.75
C GLY A 38 0.84 -2.03 3.69
N PHE A 39 0.51 -0.75 3.80
CA PHE A 39 -0.25 -0.04 2.79
C PHE A 39 0.06 1.45 2.83
N TRP A 40 -0.29 2.11 1.75
CA TRP A 40 -0.34 3.56 1.63
C TRP A 40 -1.60 3.96 0.87
N ASP A 41 -2.36 4.89 1.45
CA ASP A 41 -3.52 5.56 0.87
C ASP A 41 -3.14 7.04 0.68
N THR A 42 -2.88 7.42 -0.57
CA THR A 42 -2.47 8.79 -0.91
C THR A 42 -3.61 9.78 -0.73
N ARG A 43 -4.86 9.35 -0.89
CA ARG A 43 -6.04 10.21 -0.77
C ARG A 43 -6.28 10.66 0.67
N LEU A 44 -6.00 9.79 1.63
CA LEU A 44 -6.17 10.04 3.06
C LEU A 44 -4.87 10.39 3.78
N ASP A 45 -3.75 10.44 3.07
CA ASP A 45 -2.39 10.59 3.65
C ASP A 45 -2.11 9.58 4.80
N LEU A 46 -2.60 8.35 4.61
CA LEU A 46 -2.55 7.28 5.60
C LEU A 46 -1.58 6.20 5.12
N HIS A 47 -0.68 5.78 5.99
CA HIS A 47 0.16 4.60 5.74
C HIS A 47 0.41 3.84 7.02
N LEU A 48 0.77 2.57 6.91
CA LEU A 48 1.07 1.73 8.07
C LEU A 48 2.57 1.77 8.37
N CYS A 49 3.04 2.86 8.99
CA CYS A 49 4.45 3.05 9.32
C CYS A 49 4.92 2.11 10.45
N PRO A 50 5.96 1.28 10.24
CA PRO A 50 6.54 0.47 11.32
C PRO A 50 7.04 1.30 12.51
N GLU A 51 7.53 2.51 12.26
CA GLU A 51 8.07 3.42 13.27
C GLU A 51 6.95 4.13 14.05
N GLU A 52 5.89 4.59 13.40
CA GLU A 52 4.74 5.21 14.09
C GLU A 52 4.02 4.21 15.02
N GLU A 53 3.92 2.93 14.64
CA GLU A 53 3.40 1.87 15.51
C GLU A 53 4.24 1.71 16.79
N ARG A 54 5.55 1.98 16.71
CA ARG A 54 6.48 2.02 17.85
C ARG A 54 6.48 3.36 18.56
N ARG A 55 5.55 4.28 18.21
CA ARG A 55 5.44 5.66 18.72
C ARG A 55 6.69 6.50 18.45
N GLN A 56 7.36 6.22 17.34
CA GLN A 56 8.47 7.02 16.83
C GLN A 56 7.98 7.93 15.70
N GLU A 57 8.72 8.99 15.41
CA GLU A 57 8.44 9.84 14.24
C GLU A 57 8.63 9.03 12.95
N CYS A 58 7.75 9.26 11.98
CA CYS A 58 7.83 8.62 10.67
C CYS A 58 9.08 9.13 9.92
N PRO A 59 10.07 8.26 9.62
CA PRO A 59 11.27 8.67 8.91
C PRO A 59 11.05 8.80 7.40
N HIS A 60 9.86 8.43 6.92
CA HIS A 60 9.50 8.42 5.50
C HIS A 60 8.80 9.71 5.07
N ARG A 61 8.57 10.67 5.96
CA ARG A 61 8.01 11.97 5.56
C ARG A 61 9.13 12.90 5.12
N LEU A 62 8.95 13.48 3.93
CA LEU A 62 9.80 14.50 3.37
C LEU A 62 9.59 15.84 4.10
N ALA A 63 10.50 16.79 3.89
CA ALA A 63 10.43 18.12 4.53
C ALA A 63 9.15 18.91 4.16
N ASN A 64 8.52 18.58 3.04
CA ASN A 64 7.24 19.16 2.60
C ASN A 64 6.01 18.41 3.14
N GLY A 65 6.19 17.35 3.93
CA GLY A 65 5.13 16.53 4.52
C GLY A 65 4.74 15.29 3.69
N ASP A 66 5.14 15.23 2.42
CA ASP A 66 4.83 14.12 1.53
C ASP A 66 5.53 12.84 1.96
N LEU A 67 4.91 11.68 1.69
CA LEU A 67 5.53 10.39 1.93
C LEU A 67 6.57 10.08 0.85
N ASP A 68 7.82 9.83 1.24
CA ASP A 68 8.84 9.19 0.42
C ASP A 68 8.48 7.72 0.24
N THR A 69 7.79 7.43 -0.86
CA THR A 69 7.28 6.11 -1.20
C THR A 69 8.40 5.09 -1.40
N ALA A 70 9.56 5.53 -1.92
CA ALA A 70 10.72 4.67 -2.12
C ALA A 70 11.35 4.29 -0.78
N ALA A 71 11.50 5.26 0.14
CA ALA A 71 11.98 4.98 1.48
C ALA A 71 11.02 4.09 2.27
N TYR A 72 9.71 4.35 2.19
CA TYR A 72 8.69 3.54 2.86
C TYR A 72 8.67 2.11 2.34
N SER A 73 8.68 1.94 1.01
CA SER A 73 8.81 0.64 0.34
C SER A 73 10.04 -0.13 0.83
N LEU A 74 11.21 0.52 0.86
CA LEU A 74 12.45 -0.10 1.32
C LEU A 74 12.37 -0.53 2.79
N SER A 75 11.74 0.27 3.65
CA SER A 75 11.50 -0.10 5.05
C SER A 75 10.56 -1.29 5.17
N LEU A 76 9.51 -1.41 4.35
CA LEU A 76 8.63 -2.57 4.36
C LEU A 76 9.34 -3.84 3.86
N GLU A 77 10.16 -3.74 2.83
CA GLU A 77 10.98 -4.86 2.33
C GLU A 77 11.95 -5.35 3.42
N ARG A 78 12.63 -4.44 4.12
CA ARG A 78 13.60 -4.78 5.17
C ARG A 78 12.97 -5.25 6.48
N ASN A 79 11.98 -4.52 6.98
CA ASN A 79 11.45 -4.70 8.34
C ASN A 79 10.27 -5.65 8.40
N ARG A 80 9.52 -5.77 7.30
CA ARG A 80 8.31 -6.60 7.22
C ARG A 80 8.39 -7.67 6.13
N HIS A 81 9.54 -7.82 5.48
CA HIS A 81 9.78 -8.81 4.43
C HIS A 81 8.77 -8.73 3.28
N ALA A 82 8.29 -7.53 2.96
CA ALA A 82 7.43 -7.32 1.80
C ALA A 82 8.20 -7.69 0.52
N THR A 83 7.59 -8.51 -0.32
CA THR A 83 8.19 -8.99 -1.58
C THR A 83 7.42 -8.52 -2.81
N LEU A 84 6.15 -8.15 -2.64
CA LEU A 84 5.26 -7.68 -3.70
C LEU A 84 4.61 -6.35 -3.31
N GLN A 85 4.69 -5.37 -4.21
CA GLN A 85 3.91 -4.13 -4.19
C GLN A 85 2.78 -4.24 -5.20
N LEU A 86 1.56 -4.00 -4.76
CA LEU A 86 0.35 -4.05 -5.56
C LEU A 86 -0.32 -2.68 -5.58
N GLU A 87 -0.42 -2.07 -6.74
CA GLU A 87 -0.94 -0.72 -6.92
C GLU A 87 -2.37 -0.80 -7.47
N PHE A 88 -3.29 -0.05 -6.85
CA PHE A 88 -4.66 0.15 -7.30
C PHE A 88 -4.85 1.63 -7.67
N PRO A 89 -4.50 2.04 -8.91
CA PRO A 89 -4.54 3.46 -9.30
C PRO A 89 -5.93 4.07 -9.16
N HIS A 90 -6.99 3.29 -9.44
CA HIS A 90 -8.38 3.76 -9.33
C HIS A 90 -8.75 4.16 -7.89
N ALA A 91 -8.12 3.56 -6.89
CA ALA A 91 -8.35 3.82 -5.49
C ALA A 91 -7.27 4.68 -4.82
N GLN A 92 -6.16 4.98 -5.52
CA GLN A 92 -4.98 5.64 -4.97
C GLN A 92 -4.42 4.92 -3.73
N ILE A 93 -4.46 3.59 -3.77
CA ILE A 93 -3.99 2.72 -2.70
C ILE A 93 -2.88 1.81 -3.24
N THR A 94 -1.79 1.75 -2.49
CA THR A 94 -0.70 0.79 -2.69
C THR A 94 -0.69 -0.19 -1.52
N LEU A 95 -0.73 -1.49 -1.84
CA LEU A 95 -0.64 -2.59 -0.89
C LEU A 95 0.74 -3.24 -0.99
N TYR A 96 1.28 -3.67 0.14
CA TYR A 96 2.52 -4.42 0.20
C TYR A 96 2.22 -5.78 0.80
N LEU A 97 2.65 -6.85 0.12
CA LEU A 97 2.40 -8.25 0.52
C LEU A 97 3.71 -8.97 0.82
N ARG A 98 3.66 -9.95 1.72
CA ARG A 98 4.76 -10.85 2.11
C ARG A 98 4.30 -12.31 2.15
#